data_AF-A0A957C7F2-F1
#
_entry.id   AF-A0A957C7F2-F1
#
_cell.length_a   1.000
_cell.length_b   1.000
_cell.length_c   1.000
_cell.angle_alpha   90.00
_cell.angle_beta   90.00
_cell.angle_gamma   90.00
#
_symmetry.space_group_name_H-M   'P 1'
#
loop_
_entity.id
_entity.type
_entity.pdbx_description
1 polymer ?
#
loop_
_entity_poly.entity_id
_entity_poly.type
_entity_poly.pdbx_seq_one_letter_code
_entity_poly.pdbx_strand_id
1 'polypeptide(L)'
;MLKNGTFTEGWMDMPPYGNLINQQPNGWILRWVKPGNPLFGAGDKAAGVPECVHKLAKQLPPNEQLGAKDALILSGNSTYKVFHASSPFGVELKQVVTGLKPGSSATLTVPILAVLHDDPDPYGAESGVWINGQGEWVNGGQMGNRKWYHHKQTFAVPGNGTAIIEIRVKSKWPRAKDFFIDGITLQAETAEPEPVILPDPIMEPDRGKENAEGVVPGVGLTVQVSVPQGMKLVTAVSNEPNTVVVVVPKGVAVQKN
;
A
#
# COMPACT_ATOMS: atom_id res chain seq x y z
N MET A 1 1.15 1.01 -11.69
CA MET A 1 2.55 0.66 -11.42
C MET A 1 2.81 0.86 -9.95
N LEU A 2 3.76 0.11 -9.38
CA LEU A 2 4.21 0.34 -8.01
C LEU A 2 4.70 1.79 -7.87
N LYS A 3 4.38 2.42 -6.74
CA LYS A 3 4.77 3.79 -6.39
C LYS A 3 5.58 3.80 -5.10
N ASN A 4 6.60 4.67 -5.05
CA ASN A 4 7.37 4.96 -3.85
C ASN A 4 7.89 3.70 -3.12
N GLY A 5 8.44 2.74 -3.87
CA GLY A 5 8.99 1.51 -3.30
C GLY A 5 10.29 1.72 -2.52
N THR A 6 10.94 2.88 -2.72
CA THR A 6 12.18 3.33 -2.06
C THR A 6 11.93 4.32 -0.92
N PHE A 7 10.65 4.66 -0.66
CA PHE A 7 10.22 5.64 0.34
C PHE A 7 10.80 7.06 0.20
N THR A 8 11.43 7.38 -0.95
CA THR A 8 12.06 8.68 -1.20
C THR A 8 11.12 9.74 -1.75
N GLU A 9 9.91 9.38 -2.17
CA GLU A 9 8.94 10.32 -2.75
C GLU A 9 8.19 11.13 -1.67
N GLY A 10 8.67 11.11 -0.43
CA GLY A 10 8.10 11.83 0.70
C GLY A 10 6.89 11.14 1.33
N TRP A 11 6.25 11.84 2.26
CA TRP A 11 5.14 11.32 3.07
C TRP A 11 4.17 12.43 3.47
N MET A 12 3.04 11.99 4.00
CA MET A 12 2.08 12.83 4.72
C MET A 12 2.14 12.48 6.20
N ASP A 13 2.20 13.51 7.05
CA ASP A 13 2.01 13.31 8.49
C ASP A 13 0.53 13.00 8.76
N MET A 14 0.30 11.89 9.45
CA MET A 14 -1.03 11.47 9.88
C MET A 14 -1.49 12.33 11.07
N PRO A 15 -2.81 12.46 11.29
CA PRO A 15 -3.33 13.08 12.50
C PRO A 15 -2.67 12.47 13.76
N PRO A 16 -2.30 13.30 14.75
CA PRO A 16 -1.64 12.79 15.95
C PRO A 16 -2.46 11.72 16.67
N TYR A 17 -1.78 10.69 17.17
CA TYR A 17 -2.35 9.73 18.11
C TYR A 17 -1.60 9.83 19.43
N GLY A 18 -2.19 10.54 20.40
CA GLY A 18 -1.45 10.97 21.59
C GLY A 18 -0.27 11.87 21.20
N ASN A 19 0.95 11.48 21.58
CA ASN A 19 2.18 12.22 21.26
C ASN A 19 2.86 11.74 19.96
N LEU A 20 2.25 10.79 19.23
CA LEU A 20 2.83 10.21 18.03
C LEU A 20 2.31 10.92 16.77
N ILE A 21 3.22 11.26 15.87
CA ILE A 21 2.91 11.71 14.51
C ILE A 21 3.49 10.68 13.54
N ASN A 22 2.63 9.77 13.11
CA ASN A 22 3.01 8.73 12.15
C ASN A 22 3.05 9.29 10.73
N GLN A 23 3.92 8.72 9.90
CA GLN A 23 4.18 9.19 8.55
C GLN A 23 3.68 8.17 7.54
N GLN A 24 2.69 8.53 6.74
CA GLN A 24 2.18 7.71 5.65
C GLN A 24 2.99 7.99 4.38
N PRO A 25 3.73 7.02 3.83
CA PRO A 25 4.46 7.21 2.59
C PRO A 25 3.53 7.60 1.44
N ASN A 26 3.96 8.52 0.58
CA ASN A 26 3.19 8.87 -0.61
C ASN A 26 2.94 7.63 -1.48
N GLY A 27 1.71 7.47 -1.97
CA GLY A 27 1.30 6.28 -2.74
C GLY A 27 0.96 5.05 -1.90
N TRP A 28 1.08 5.11 -0.57
CA TRP A 28 0.69 4.02 0.34
C TRP A 28 -0.40 4.48 1.30
N ILE A 29 -1.21 3.53 1.76
CA ILE A 29 -2.17 3.69 2.84
C ILE A 29 -1.57 3.03 4.08
N LEU A 30 -1.38 3.81 5.14
CA LEU A 30 -0.91 3.31 6.42
C LEU A 30 -2.10 2.98 7.33
N ARG A 31 -2.09 1.80 7.93
CA ARG A 31 -2.96 1.47 9.07
C ARG A 31 -2.22 0.69 10.14
N TRP A 32 -2.72 0.75 11.35
CA TRP A 32 -2.27 -0.08 12.47
C TRP A 32 -3.45 -0.75 13.17
N VAL A 33 -3.17 -1.86 13.84
CA VAL A 33 -4.13 -2.53 14.72
C VAL A 33 -4.32 -1.65 15.95
N LYS A 34 -5.55 -1.21 16.21
CA LYS A 34 -5.89 -0.41 17.40
C LYS A 34 -5.66 -1.25 18.67
N PRO A 35 -5.15 -0.65 19.76
CA PRO A 35 -5.04 -1.34 21.05
C PRO A 35 -6.37 -2.02 21.46
N GLY A 36 -6.28 -3.24 21.97
CA GLY A 36 -7.41 -4.09 22.32
C GLY A 36 -7.93 -4.99 21.20
N ASN A 37 -7.60 -4.70 19.93
CA ASN A 37 -7.99 -5.53 18.80
C ASN A 37 -6.98 -6.67 18.56
N PRO A 38 -7.43 -7.81 18.00
CA PRO A 38 -6.54 -8.91 17.59
C PRO A 38 -5.51 -8.47 16.55
N LEU A 39 -4.27 -8.93 16.72
CA LEU A 39 -3.22 -8.81 15.73
C LEU A 39 -3.55 -9.64 14.48
N PHE A 40 -2.97 -9.25 13.35
CA PHE A 40 -3.24 -9.92 12.07
C PHE A 40 -2.93 -11.42 12.14
N GLY A 41 -3.93 -12.26 11.88
CA GLY A 41 -3.77 -13.72 11.86
C GLY A 41 -3.23 -14.30 13.17
N ALA A 42 -3.43 -13.62 14.30
CA ALA A 42 -3.01 -14.09 15.63
C ALA A 42 -4.14 -13.86 16.65
N GLY A 43 -4.16 -14.67 17.71
CA GLY A 43 -5.09 -14.50 18.83
C GLY A 43 -4.68 -13.39 19.80
N ASP A 44 -3.40 -13.01 19.78
CA ASP A 44 -2.84 -11.94 20.60
C ASP A 44 -3.41 -10.58 20.20
N LYS A 45 -3.44 -9.63 21.16
CA LYS A 45 -4.00 -8.30 20.95
C LYS A 45 -2.91 -7.24 20.87
N ALA A 46 -3.13 -6.21 20.06
CA ALA A 46 -2.33 -5.00 20.14
C ALA A 46 -2.52 -4.34 21.51
N ALA A 47 -1.44 -3.82 22.09
CA ALA A 47 -1.50 -3.03 23.34
C ALA A 47 -0.98 -1.59 23.14
N GLY A 48 -0.30 -1.31 22.03
CA GLY A 48 0.24 0.01 21.72
C GLY A 48 0.06 0.39 20.26
N VAL A 49 0.15 1.70 19.99
CA VAL A 49 0.24 2.23 18.63
C VAL A 49 1.72 2.37 18.30
N PRO A 50 2.21 1.73 17.22
CA PRO A 50 3.60 1.82 16.84
C PRO A 50 3.93 3.19 16.26
N GLU A 51 5.21 3.55 16.37
CA GLU A 51 5.80 4.63 15.58
C GLU A 51 6.11 4.11 14.18
N CYS A 52 5.63 4.83 13.17
CA CYS A 52 5.82 4.51 11.75
C CYS A 52 6.39 5.76 11.05
N VAL A 53 7.69 5.75 10.74
CA VAL A 53 8.45 6.94 10.34
C VAL A 53 9.49 6.63 9.27
N HIS A 54 9.83 7.63 8.47
CA HIS A 54 10.96 7.57 7.55
C HIS A 54 12.25 7.82 8.33
N LYS A 55 13.26 6.99 8.09
CA LYS A 55 14.64 7.25 8.52
C LYS A 55 15.42 7.71 7.31
N LEU A 56 15.76 9.00 7.30
CA LEU A 56 16.57 9.61 6.25
C LEU A 56 18.02 9.22 6.43
N ALA A 57 18.79 9.10 5.34
CA ALA A 57 20.21 8.75 5.38
C ALA A 57 21.00 9.63 6.37
N LYS A 58 20.72 10.94 6.42
CA LYS A 58 21.36 11.89 7.35
C LYS A 58 21.07 11.64 8.84
N GLN A 59 20.06 10.83 9.16
CA GLN A 59 19.69 10.44 10.52
C GLN A 59 20.31 9.10 10.92
N LEU A 60 20.94 8.40 9.96
CA LEU A 60 21.54 7.10 10.18
C LEU A 60 23.07 7.22 10.33
N PRO A 61 23.68 6.42 11.21
CA PRO A 61 25.13 6.24 11.24
C PRO A 61 25.68 5.87 9.85
N PRO A 62 26.91 6.30 9.49
CA PRO A 62 27.48 6.00 8.18
C PRO A 62 27.49 4.53 7.78
N ASN A 63 27.65 3.60 8.74
CA ASN A 63 27.63 2.16 8.49
C ASN A 63 26.23 1.58 8.22
N GLU A 64 25.17 2.33 8.49
CA GLU A 64 23.76 1.96 8.23
C GLU A 64 23.18 2.65 6.98
N GLN A 65 23.96 3.47 6.27
CA GLN A 65 23.54 4.14 5.04
C GLN A 65 23.65 3.23 3.80
N LEU A 66 23.11 3.68 2.67
CA LEU A 66 23.11 2.95 1.40
C LEU A 66 24.53 2.51 1.00
N GLY A 67 24.68 1.23 0.65
CA GLY A 67 25.95 0.64 0.21
C GLY A 67 26.91 0.26 1.34
N ALA A 68 26.58 0.57 2.60
CA ALA A 68 27.39 0.18 3.75
C ALA A 68 27.07 -1.25 4.24
N LYS A 69 27.94 -1.81 5.08
CA LYS A 69 27.85 -3.21 5.54
C LYS A 69 26.59 -3.52 6.36
N ASP A 70 26.07 -2.56 7.12
CA ASP A 70 24.88 -2.70 7.97
C ASP A 70 23.70 -1.89 7.42
N ALA A 71 23.67 -1.66 6.10
CA ALA A 71 22.74 -0.76 5.44
C ALA A 71 21.27 -1.05 5.83
N LEU A 72 20.62 -0.02 6.35
CA LEU A 72 19.17 0.03 6.57
C LEU A 72 18.43 0.66 5.39
N ILE A 73 19.16 1.25 4.44
CA ILE A 73 18.65 1.78 3.17
C ILE A 73 19.19 0.89 2.05
N LEU A 74 18.29 0.32 1.25
CA LEU A 74 18.57 -0.48 0.07
C LEU A 74 18.49 0.33 -1.22
N SER A 75 17.74 1.43 -1.24
CA SER A 75 17.64 2.30 -2.41
C SER A 75 17.26 3.73 -2.05
N GLY A 76 17.69 4.69 -2.86
CA GLY A 76 17.38 6.09 -2.62
C GLY A 76 18.09 6.67 -1.39
N ASN A 77 17.37 7.41 -0.54
CA ASN A 77 17.94 8.15 0.59
C ASN A 77 17.15 8.01 1.91
N SER A 78 16.23 7.05 1.99
CA SER A 78 15.40 6.80 3.17
C SER A 78 14.95 5.36 3.25
N THR A 79 14.61 4.91 4.45
CA THR A 79 13.96 3.62 4.73
C THR A 79 12.74 3.84 5.61
N TYR A 80 11.74 2.96 5.52
CA TYR A 80 10.56 3.06 6.37
C TYR A 80 10.72 2.21 7.63
N LYS A 81 10.65 2.85 8.81
CA LYS A 81 10.81 2.20 10.10
C LYS A 81 9.47 2.09 10.82
N VAL A 82 9.14 0.89 11.30
CA VAL A 82 7.99 0.61 12.17
C VAL A 82 8.49 0.04 13.49
N PHE A 83 8.13 0.62 14.62
CA PHE A 83 8.60 0.13 15.93
C PHE A 83 7.70 0.50 17.11
N HIS A 84 7.89 -0.22 18.21
CA HIS A 84 7.41 0.17 19.53
C HIS A 84 8.36 -0.43 20.58
N ALA A 85 8.65 0.31 21.64
CA ALA A 85 9.63 -0.11 22.65
C ALA A 85 9.16 -1.26 23.57
N SER A 86 7.86 -1.42 23.81
CA SER A 86 7.36 -2.19 24.94
C SER A 86 5.97 -2.82 24.77
N SER A 87 5.30 -2.63 23.64
CA SER A 87 3.93 -3.11 23.45
C SER A 87 3.79 -3.97 22.20
N PRO A 88 2.95 -5.01 22.23
CA PRO A 88 2.51 -5.68 21.01
C PRO A 88 1.81 -4.70 20.06
N PHE A 89 2.09 -4.82 18.76
CA PHE A 89 1.55 -3.96 17.71
C PHE A 89 1.44 -4.70 16.38
N GLY A 90 0.62 -4.17 15.48
CA GLY A 90 0.55 -4.61 14.09
C GLY A 90 0.35 -3.43 13.15
N VAL A 91 1.04 -3.44 12.01
CA VAL A 91 0.99 -2.39 10.98
C VAL A 91 0.76 -3.01 9.61
N GLU A 92 0.03 -2.30 8.77
CA GLU A 92 -0.06 -2.57 7.34
C GLU A 92 0.25 -1.32 6.52
N LEU A 93 1.04 -1.51 5.46
CA LEU A 93 1.11 -0.62 4.31
C LEU A 93 0.35 -1.25 3.15
N LYS A 94 -0.61 -0.53 2.58
CA LYS A 94 -1.42 -1.00 1.45
C LYS A 94 -1.24 -0.10 0.24
N GLN A 95 -1.12 -0.70 -0.95
CA GLN A 95 -1.12 0.04 -2.22
C GLN A 95 -1.98 -0.68 -3.26
N VAL A 96 -2.79 0.10 -3.98
CA VAL A 96 -3.48 -0.37 -5.18
C VAL A 96 -2.59 -0.07 -6.39
N VAL A 97 -2.12 -1.10 -7.06
CA VAL A 97 -1.26 -1.01 -8.24
C VAL A 97 -2.10 -1.23 -9.49
N THR A 98 -2.16 -0.22 -10.37
CA THR A 98 -2.96 -0.24 -11.62
C THR A 98 -2.08 -0.28 -12.87
N GLY A 99 -2.66 -0.43 -14.07
CA GLY A 99 -1.92 -0.34 -15.34
C GLY A 99 -0.98 -1.53 -15.60
N LEU A 100 -1.22 -2.65 -14.92
CA LEU A 100 -0.55 -3.92 -15.20
C LEU A 100 -1.24 -4.58 -16.39
N LYS A 101 -0.48 -5.31 -17.22
CA LYS A 101 -1.05 -6.05 -18.36
C LYS A 101 -1.93 -7.21 -17.85
N PRO A 102 -3.25 -7.22 -18.11
CA PRO A 102 -4.12 -8.30 -17.66
C PRO A 102 -3.66 -9.68 -18.14
N GLY A 103 -3.73 -10.68 -17.27
CA GLY A 103 -3.35 -12.07 -17.58
C GLY A 103 -1.84 -12.33 -17.67
N SER A 104 -0.98 -11.31 -17.58
CA SER A 104 0.47 -11.52 -17.54
C SER A 104 0.93 -12.03 -16.18
N SER A 105 2.20 -12.46 -16.10
CA SER A 105 2.86 -12.75 -14.82
C SER A 105 3.56 -11.51 -14.28
N ALA A 106 3.54 -11.33 -12.96
CA ALA A 106 4.26 -10.27 -12.26
C ALA A 106 4.98 -10.83 -11.03
N THR A 107 6.14 -10.28 -10.69
CA THR A 107 6.92 -10.66 -9.51
C THR A 107 7.16 -9.45 -8.61
N LEU A 108 6.62 -9.52 -7.40
CA LEU A 108 6.83 -8.55 -6.33
C LEU A 108 7.98 -9.04 -5.42
N THR A 109 8.89 -8.15 -5.07
CA THR A 109 9.89 -8.38 -4.02
C THR A 109 9.80 -7.27 -2.98
N VAL A 110 9.57 -7.64 -1.71
CA VAL A 110 9.51 -6.74 -0.56
C VAL A 110 10.58 -7.12 0.45
N PRO A 111 11.71 -6.38 0.50
CA PRO A 111 12.70 -6.53 1.55
C PRO A 111 12.17 -5.99 2.89
N ILE A 112 12.28 -6.80 3.94
CA ILE A 112 11.97 -6.42 5.31
C ILE A 112 13.10 -6.90 6.22
N LEU A 113 13.67 -5.98 7.01
CA LEU A 113 14.65 -6.30 8.05
C LEU A 113 14.01 -6.14 9.42
N ALA A 114 14.17 -7.15 10.28
CA ALA A 114 13.73 -7.10 11.67
C ALA A 114 14.94 -6.94 12.62
N VAL A 115 14.85 -6.01 13.57
CA VAL A 115 15.74 -5.93 14.73
C VAL A 115 14.99 -6.53 15.92
N LEU A 116 15.49 -7.67 16.40
CA LEU A 116 14.78 -8.49 17.38
C LEU A 116 15.11 -8.12 18.85
N HIS A 117 16.14 -7.30 19.09
CA HIS A 117 16.58 -6.86 20.43
C HIS A 117 16.74 -8.03 21.41
N ASP A 118 17.50 -9.04 20.99
CA ASP A 118 17.80 -10.26 21.75
C ASP A 118 16.56 -11.03 22.24
N ASP A 119 15.43 -10.88 21.54
CA ASP A 119 14.24 -11.68 21.84
C ASP A 119 14.46 -13.14 21.45
N PRO A 120 14.44 -14.07 22.42
CA PRO A 120 14.66 -15.49 22.17
C PRO A 120 13.49 -16.17 21.45
N ASP A 121 12.30 -15.55 21.38
CA ASP A 121 11.15 -16.19 20.74
C ASP A 121 11.16 -15.94 19.22
N PRO A 122 11.35 -16.99 18.39
CA PRO A 122 11.33 -16.85 16.94
C PRO A 122 9.97 -16.38 16.39
N TYR A 123 8.88 -16.55 17.14
CA TYR A 123 7.53 -16.12 16.75
C TYR A 123 7.15 -14.75 17.31
N GLY A 124 7.99 -14.11 18.11
CA GLY A 124 7.67 -12.82 18.73
C GLY A 124 7.51 -11.66 17.73
N ALA A 125 8.12 -11.78 16.56
CA ALA A 125 8.01 -10.86 15.45
C ALA A 125 7.66 -11.61 14.17
N GLU A 126 6.77 -11.06 13.35
CA GLU A 126 6.42 -11.65 12.05
C GLU A 126 6.25 -10.54 11.00
N SER A 127 6.60 -10.85 9.76
CA SER A 127 6.30 -10.02 8.60
C SER A 127 5.70 -10.86 7.48
N GLY A 128 4.97 -10.21 6.57
CA GLY A 128 4.38 -10.90 5.43
C GLY A 128 3.90 -9.92 4.37
N VAL A 129 3.65 -10.47 3.18
CA VAL A 129 3.17 -9.73 2.02
C VAL A 129 1.97 -10.48 1.45
N TRP A 130 0.90 -9.75 1.15
CA TRP A 130 -0.29 -10.26 0.47
C TRP A 130 -0.48 -9.55 -0.85
N ILE A 131 -0.80 -10.32 -1.88
CA ILE A 131 -1.26 -9.83 -3.18
C ILE A 131 -2.69 -10.34 -3.38
N ASN A 132 -3.64 -9.43 -3.52
CA ASN A 132 -5.07 -9.75 -3.68
C ASN A 132 -5.59 -10.71 -2.60
N GLY A 133 -5.13 -10.54 -1.35
CA GLY A 133 -5.52 -11.38 -0.21
C GLY A 133 -4.80 -12.72 -0.11
N GLN A 134 -3.87 -13.05 -1.02
CA GLN A 134 -3.04 -14.25 -0.94
C GLN A 134 -1.63 -13.89 -0.47
N GLY A 135 -1.16 -14.56 0.57
CA GLY A 135 0.13 -14.27 1.20
C GLY A 135 0.37 -15.12 2.43
N GLU A 136 1.59 -15.04 2.95
CA GLU A 136 2.04 -15.87 4.08
C GLU A 136 2.84 -15.05 5.08
N TRP A 137 2.83 -15.51 6.34
CA TRP A 137 3.66 -14.97 7.40
C TRP A 137 5.02 -15.65 7.42
N VAL A 138 6.04 -14.86 7.73
CA VAL A 138 7.40 -15.32 8.04
C VAL A 138 7.76 -14.80 9.42
N ASN A 139 8.20 -15.71 10.29
CA ASN A 139 8.54 -15.39 11.66
C ASN A 139 9.99 -14.86 11.82
N GLY A 140 10.28 -14.26 12.98
CA GLY A 140 11.56 -13.67 13.32
C GLY A 140 12.73 -14.64 13.26
N GLY A 141 12.49 -15.92 13.58
CA GLY A 141 13.50 -16.98 13.44
C GLY A 141 13.93 -17.18 11.98
N GLN A 142 12.97 -17.15 11.05
CA GLN A 142 13.23 -17.28 9.61
C GLN A 142 13.82 -15.99 9.01
N MET A 143 13.34 -14.81 9.43
CA MET A 143 13.88 -13.53 8.98
C MET A 143 15.33 -13.33 9.44
N GLY A 144 15.63 -13.76 10.67
CA GLY A 144 16.89 -13.50 11.34
C GLY A 144 17.00 -12.07 11.87
N ASN A 145 17.77 -11.89 12.95
CA ASN A 145 18.04 -10.57 13.50
C ASN A 145 18.98 -9.77 12.59
N ARG A 146 18.60 -8.53 12.27
CA ARG A 146 19.37 -7.58 11.43
C ARG A 146 19.77 -8.14 10.07
N LYS A 147 18.88 -8.92 9.44
CA LYS A 147 19.04 -9.42 8.09
C LYS A 147 17.85 -9.02 7.24
N TRP A 148 18.10 -8.66 5.98
CA TRP A 148 17.06 -8.39 5.01
C TRP A 148 16.44 -9.70 4.54
N TYR A 149 15.22 -9.96 4.97
CA TYR A 149 14.40 -11.03 4.44
C TYR A 149 13.61 -10.51 3.24
N HIS A 150 13.68 -11.24 2.12
CA HIS A 150 13.04 -10.83 0.88
C HIS A 150 11.78 -11.65 0.64
N HIS A 151 10.62 -11.07 0.91
CA HIS A 151 9.34 -11.65 0.52
C HIS A 151 9.22 -11.56 -1.00
N LYS A 152 9.33 -12.70 -1.69
CA LYS A 152 9.20 -12.78 -3.15
C LYS A 152 7.95 -13.54 -3.52
N GLN A 153 7.08 -12.91 -4.28
CA GLN A 153 5.82 -13.51 -4.74
C GLN A 153 5.61 -13.27 -6.22
N THR A 154 5.29 -14.34 -6.94
CA THR A 154 4.88 -14.28 -8.34
C THR A 154 3.38 -14.52 -8.42
N PHE A 155 2.68 -13.71 -9.21
CA PHE A 155 1.22 -13.76 -9.33
C PHE A 155 0.78 -13.49 -10.77
N ALA A 156 -0.40 -14.02 -11.12
CA ALA A 156 -1.09 -13.67 -12.35
C ALA A 156 -1.82 -12.33 -12.16
N VAL A 157 -1.61 -11.39 -13.08
CA VAL A 157 -2.27 -10.09 -13.05
C VAL A 157 -3.77 -10.29 -13.33
N PRO A 158 -4.67 -9.80 -12.45
CA PRO A 158 -6.11 -9.93 -12.67
C PRO A 158 -6.59 -9.28 -13.98
N GLY A 159 -7.77 -9.70 -14.46
CA GLY A 159 -8.36 -9.23 -15.71
C GLY A 159 -8.57 -7.71 -15.80
N ASN A 160 -8.63 -7.02 -14.65
CA ASN A 160 -8.76 -5.57 -14.56
C ASN A 160 -7.41 -4.82 -14.49
N GLY A 161 -6.28 -5.50 -14.69
CA GLY A 161 -4.94 -4.90 -14.68
C GLY A 161 -4.55 -4.27 -13.33
N THR A 162 -5.19 -4.71 -12.24
CA THR A 162 -5.03 -4.12 -10.91
C THR A 162 -4.64 -5.20 -9.89
N ALA A 163 -3.67 -4.88 -9.03
CA ALA A 163 -3.30 -5.70 -7.89
C ALA A 163 -3.35 -4.89 -6.59
N ILE A 164 -3.81 -5.50 -5.51
CA ILE A 164 -3.76 -4.93 -4.17
C ILE A 164 -2.57 -5.55 -3.44
N ILE A 165 -1.60 -4.74 -3.06
CA ILE A 165 -0.43 -5.14 -2.28
C ILE A 165 -0.65 -4.71 -0.83
N GLU A 166 -0.47 -5.64 0.11
CA GLU A 166 -0.51 -5.38 1.55
C GLU A 166 0.77 -5.92 2.19
N ILE A 167 1.58 -5.04 2.78
CA ILE A 167 2.77 -5.39 3.55
C ILE A 167 2.40 -5.29 5.01
N ARG A 168 2.60 -6.36 5.79
CA ARG A 168 2.24 -6.39 7.20
C ARG A 168 3.42 -6.77 8.06
N VAL A 169 3.53 -6.13 9.22
CA VAL A 169 4.47 -6.50 10.29
C VAL A 169 3.73 -6.52 11.62
N LYS A 170 4.17 -7.37 12.55
CA LYS A 170 3.63 -7.40 13.91
C LYS A 170 4.69 -7.82 14.94
N SER A 171 4.59 -7.23 16.12
CA SER A 171 5.24 -7.69 17.35
C SER A 171 4.16 -8.25 18.26
N LYS A 172 4.30 -9.50 18.72
CA LYS A 172 3.29 -10.18 19.55
C LYS A 172 3.52 -9.97 21.03
N TRP A 173 4.76 -9.70 21.44
CA TRP A 173 5.16 -9.60 22.83
C TRP A 173 5.53 -8.18 23.23
N PRO A 174 5.43 -7.82 24.53
CA PRO A 174 5.86 -6.52 25.04
C PRO A 174 7.39 -6.41 25.10
N ARG A 175 8.04 -6.53 23.94
CA ARG A 175 9.48 -6.46 23.75
C ARG A 175 9.76 -5.56 22.55
N ALA A 176 10.84 -4.79 22.63
CA ALA A 176 11.24 -3.91 21.54
C ALA A 176 11.43 -4.70 20.25
N LYS A 177 10.85 -4.19 19.16
CA LYS A 177 11.06 -4.68 17.80
C LYS A 177 11.08 -3.48 16.86
N ASP A 178 12.05 -3.49 15.96
CA ASP A 178 12.06 -2.58 14.83
C ASP A 178 11.91 -3.38 13.54
N PHE A 179 11.10 -2.87 12.62
CA PHE A 179 11.04 -3.34 11.25
C PHE A 179 11.48 -2.21 10.34
N PHE A 180 12.32 -2.54 9.37
CA PHE A 180 12.74 -1.65 8.29
C PHE A 180 12.24 -2.24 6.97
N ILE A 181 11.64 -1.40 6.13
CA ILE A 181 11.11 -1.75 4.82
C ILE A 181 11.74 -0.78 3.82
N ASP A 182 12.34 -1.31 2.76
CA ASP A 182 12.90 -0.50 1.68
C ASP A 182 13.10 -1.32 0.39
N GLY A 183 13.31 -0.66 -0.74
CA GLY A 183 13.69 -1.31 -1.99
C GLY A 183 12.62 -2.21 -2.59
N ILE A 184 11.34 -1.86 -2.41
CA ILE A 184 10.23 -2.64 -2.96
C ILE A 184 10.27 -2.57 -4.48
N THR A 185 10.24 -3.72 -5.14
CA THR A 185 10.26 -3.81 -6.61
C THR A 185 9.12 -4.66 -7.13
N LEU A 186 8.55 -4.24 -8.25
CA LEU A 186 7.54 -4.99 -8.99
C LEU A 186 7.99 -5.13 -10.44
N GLN A 187 8.36 -6.35 -10.84
CA GLN A 187 8.64 -6.71 -12.22
C GLN A 187 7.34 -7.17 -12.87
N ALA A 188 6.77 -6.36 -13.76
CA ALA A 188 5.51 -6.66 -14.42
C ALA A 188 5.47 -6.03 -15.81
N GLU A 189 4.71 -6.65 -16.71
CA GLU A 189 4.34 -6.03 -17.99
C GLU A 189 3.32 -4.91 -17.74
N THR A 190 3.46 -3.83 -18.50
CA THR A 190 2.50 -2.71 -18.49
C THR A 190 1.45 -2.93 -19.55
N ALA A 191 0.20 -2.55 -19.26
CA ALA A 191 -0.81 -2.47 -20.30
C ALA A 191 -0.38 -1.38 -21.29
N GLU A 192 -0.43 -1.68 -22.59
CA GLU A 192 -0.28 -0.63 -23.60
C GLU A 192 -1.41 0.40 -23.40
N PRO A 193 -1.14 1.70 -23.56
CA PRO A 193 -2.22 2.68 -23.56
C PRO A 193 -3.16 2.30 -24.69
N GLU A 194 -4.45 2.12 -24.39
CA GLU A 194 -5.44 1.99 -25.44
C GLU A 194 -5.30 3.19 -26.37
N PRO A 195 -5.25 2.99 -27.71
CA PRO A 195 -5.20 4.10 -28.64
C PRO A 195 -6.40 4.98 -28.35
N VAL A 196 -6.15 6.28 -28.15
CA VAL A 196 -7.22 7.26 -28.02
C VAL A 196 -7.98 7.26 -29.35
N ILE A 197 -9.11 6.56 -29.38
CA ILE A 197 -10.10 6.75 -30.44
C ILE A 197 -10.65 8.13 -30.17
N LEU A 198 -10.08 9.13 -30.84
CA LEU A 198 -10.71 10.43 -30.90
C LEU A 198 -12.11 10.18 -31.44
N PRO A 199 -13.17 10.69 -30.77
CA PRO A 199 -14.49 10.63 -31.37
C PRO A 199 -14.37 11.21 -32.78
N ASP A 200 -15.02 10.57 -33.75
CA ASP A 200 -15.16 11.14 -35.08
C ASP A 200 -15.53 12.62 -34.91
N PRO A 201 -14.92 13.54 -35.68
CA PRO A 201 -15.24 14.95 -35.59
C PRO A 201 -16.76 15.06 -35.58
N ILE A 202 -17.30 15.72 -34.54
CA ILE A 202 -18.73 15.93 -34.40
C ILE A 202 -19.17 16.60 -35.69
N MET A 203 -19.74 15.81 -36.60
CA MET A 203 -20.51 16.37 -37.69
C MET A 203 -21.67 17.03 -36.99
N GLU A 204 -21.72 18.35 -37.08
CA GLU A 204 -22.87 19.12 -36.62
C GLU A 204 -24.12 18.43 -37.18
N PRO A 205 -25.07 18.01 -36.33
CA PRO A 205 -26.29 17.45 -36.82
C PRO A 205 -26.97 18.52 -37.65
N ASP A 206 -27.09 18.25 -38.94
CA ASP A 206 -28.02 18.94 -39.81
C ASP A 206 -29.38 18.87 -39.09
N ARG A 207 -29.93 20.03 -38.72
CA ARG A 207 -31.13 20.14 -37.88
C ARG A 207 -32.31 19.54 -38.66
N GLY A 208 -32.51 18.24 -38.50
CA GLY A 208 -33.54 17.52 -39.22
C GLY A 208 -33.81 16.14 -38.63
N LYS A 209 -34.78 16.11 -37.71
CA LYS A 209 -35.65 14.99 -37.29
C LYS A 209 -35.29 14.26 -36.00
N GLU A 210 -36.25 14.41 -35.08
CA GLU A 210 -36.46 13.72 -33.81
C GLU A 210 -36.70 12.20 -33.94
N ASN A 211 -36.56 11.55 -32.78
CA ASN A 211 -37.18 10.30 -32.29
C ASN A 211 -36.43 8.98 -32.51
N ALA A 212 -36.00 8.35 -31.40
CA ALA A 212 -36.54 7.06 -30.93
C ALA A 212 -35.89 6.59 -29.60
N GLU A 213 -36.68 5.82 -28.86
CA GLU A 213 -36.56 5.35 -27.48
C GLU A 213 -35.58 4.17 -27.28
N GLY A 214 -35.22 3.87 -26.02
CA GLY A 214 -34.74 2.53 -25.63
C GLY A 214 -33.97 2.44 -24.30
N VAL A 215 -34.68 2.36 -23.17
CA VAL A 215 -34.11 2.04 -21.84
C VAL A 215 -34.38 0.57 -21.51
N VAL A 216 -33.36 -0.18 -21.07
CA VAL A 216 -33.47 -1.57 -20.57
C VAL A 216 -33.41 -1.57 -19.03
N PRO A 217 -34.30 -2.27 -18.31
CA PRO A 217 -34.29 -2.31 -16.84
C PRO A 217 -33.48 -3.49 -16.29
N GLY A 218 -32.48 -3.17 -15.47
CA GLY A 218 -31.80 -4.09 -14.56
C GLY A 218 -31.13 -3.26 -13.47
N VAL A 219 -31.69 -3.27 -12.26
CA VAL A 219 -31.31 -2.35 -11.18
C VAL A 219 -29.98 -2.76 -10.56
N GLY A 220 -28.89 -2.52 -11.27
CA GLY A 220 -27.63 -2.17 -10.62
C GLY A 220 -27.79 -0.75 -10.08
N LEU A 221 -27.52 -0.55 -8.78
CA LEU A 221 -27.37 0.80 -8.25
C LEU A 221 -26.09 1.39 -8.86
N THR A 222 -26.24 2.11 -9.97
CA THR A 222 -25.14 2.81 -10.61
C THR A 222 -24.86 4.08 -9.83
N VAL A 223 -23.65 4.20 -9.26
CA VAL A 223 -23.16 5.47 -8.72
C VAL A 223 -22.52 6.23 -9.88
N GLN A 224 -23.13 7.33 -10.29
CA GLN A 224 -22.56 8.23 -11.30
C GLN A 224 -21.69 9.28 -10.60
N VAL A 225 -20.45 9.43 -11.05
CA VAL A 225 -19.53 10.47 -10.60
C VAL A 225 -19.16 11.33 -11.80
N SER A 226 -19.60 12.59 -11.81
CA SER A 226 -19.21 13.56 -12.83
C SER A 226 -17.90 14.23 -12.45
N VAL A 227 -16.90 14.13 -13.33
CA VAL A 227 -15.60 14.82 -13.19
C VAL A 227 -15.43 15.87 -14.28
N PRO A 228 -14.96 17.09 -13.95
CA PRO A 228 -14.64 18.11 -14.94
C PRO A 228 -13.64 17.63 -16.00
N GLN A 229 -13.74 18.20 -17.20
CA GLN A 229 -12.82 17.91 -18.30
C GLN A 229 -11.36 18.15 -17.86
N GLY A 230 -10.50 17.17 -18.08
CA GLY A 230 -9.08 17.20 -17.68
C GLY A 230 -8.78 16.65 -16.28
N MET A 231 -9.79 16.33 -15.46
CA MET A 231 -9.58 15.62 -14.20
C MET A 231 -9.55 14.09 -14.40
N LYS A 232 -8.72 13.41 -13.62
CA LYS A 232 -8.68 11.94 -13.55
C LYS A 232 -9.36 11.47 -12.28
N LEU A 233 -10.35 10.59 -12.41
CA LEU A 233 -10.95 9.89 -11.28
C LEU A 233 -10.02 8.75 -10.86
N VAL A 234 -9.63 8.72 -9.58
CA VAL A 234 -8.93 7.58 -8.99
C VAL A 234 -9.87 6.94 -7.97
N THR A 235 -10.30 5.72 -8.25
CA THR A 235 -11.15 4.93 -7.36
C THR A 235 -10.29 4.02 -6.48
N ALA A 236 -10.60 3.95 -5.19
CA ALA A 236 -10.08 2.90 -4.31
C ALA A 236 -11.22 1.94 -3.95
N VAL A 237 -10.91 0.65 -3.88
CA VAL A 237 -11.88 -0.37 -3.45
C VAL A 237 -11.87 -0.41 -1.92
N SER A 238 -13.04 -0.15 -1.32
CA SER A 238 -13.28 -0.39 0.12
C SER A 238 -13.70 -1.84 0.34
N ASN A 239 -13.28 -2.41 1.47
CA ASN A 239 -13.77 -3.72 1.92
C ASN A 239 -15.08 -3.60 2.73
N GLU A 240 -15.55 -2.38 2.96
CA GLU A 240 -16.84 -2.13 3.60
C GLU A 240 -17.97 -2.28 2.57
N PRO A 241 -18.99 -3.13 2.83
CA PRO A 241 -20.11 -3.27 1.92
C PRO A 241 -20.79 -1.93 1.69
N ASN A 242 -21.21 -1.69 0.45
CA ASN A 242 -21.89 -0.45 0.01
C ASN A 242 -21.05 0.83 0.14
N THR A 243 -19.72 0.74 0.14
CA THR A 243 -18.83 1.93 0.22
C THR A 243 -18.04 2.14 -1.06
N VAL A 244 -18.17 3.32 -1.66
CA VAL A 244 -17.35 3.80 -2.79
C VAL A 244 -16.40 4.87 -2.27
N VAL A 245 -15.09 4.67 -2.44
CA VAL A 245 -14.08 5.66 -2.05
C VAL A 245 -13.63 6.42 -3.29
N VAL A 246 -13.91 7.72 -3.29
CA VAL A 246 -13.48 8.66 -4.32
C VAL A 246 -12.39 9.55 -3.74
N VAL A 247 -11.21 9.56 -4.36
CA VAL A 247 -10.11 10.46 -3.97
C VAL A 247 -10.11 11.66 -4.91
N VAL A 248 -10.28 12.86 -4.35
CA VAL A 248 -10.30 14.11 -5.12
C VAL A 248 -9.17 15.06 -4.69
N PRO A 249 -8.65 15.91 -5.60
CA PRO A 249 -7.66 16.93 -5.26
C PRO A 249 -8.18 17.94 -4.22
N LYS A 250 -7.25 18.60 -3.52
CA LYS A 250 -7.57 19.70 -2.59
C LYS A 250 -8.35 20.81 -3.31
N GLY A 251 -9.49 21.21 -2.76
CA GLY A 251 -10.35 22.24 -3.32
C GLY A 251 -11.47 21.72 -4.23
N VAL A 252 -11.54 20.41 -4.49
CA VAL A 252 -12.66 19.79 -5.22
C VAL A 252 -13.73 19.34 -4.22
N ALA A 253 -14.96 19.78 -4.43
CA ALA A 253 -16.11 19.35 -3.64
C ALA A 253 -16.83 18.18 -4.33
N VAL A 254 -17.12 17.12 -3.58
CA VAL A 254 -18.00 16.04 -4.06
C VAL A 254 -19.42 16.40 -3.67
N GLN A 255 -20.29 16.59 -4.67
CA GLN A 255 -21.72 16.81 -4.44
C GLN A 255 -22.48 15.51 -4.67
N LYS A 256 -23.41 15.22 -3.77
CA LYS A 256 -24.39 14.16 -3.95
C LYS A 256 -25.57 14.75 -4.71
N ASN A 257 -25.77 14.29 -5.95
CA ASN A 257 -26.99 14.56 -6.69
C ASN A 257 -28.14 13.70 -6.16
#